data_AF-A0A956NJ32-F1
#
_entry.id   AF-A0A956NJ32-F1
#
_cell.length_a   1.000
_cell.length_b   1.000
_cell.length_c   1.000
_cell.angle_alpha   90.00
_cell.angle_beta   90.00
_cell.angle_gamma   90.00
#
_symmetry.space_group_name_H-M   'P 1'
#
loop_
_entity.id
_entity.type
_entity.pdbx_description
1 polymer ?
#
loop_
_entity_poly.entity_id
_entity_poly.type
_entity_poly.pdbx_seq_one_letter_code
_entity_poly.pdbx_strand_id
1 'polypeptide(L)'
;MTDRIQARATHSFPFPAERVFDAWLDPETIRVWMRAALRQMGLPGDMQTVEVDARVGGGFVFSDLREAGEAKHWGTYLTLDRPHRIAFTWIVDESEEANPSTVTLSIEP
;
A
#
# COMPACT_ATOMS: atom_id res chain seq x y z
N MET A 1 16.34 -21.03 10.18
CA MET A 1 15.32 -19.99 10.47
C MET A 1 15.69 -18.81 9.60
N THR A 2 14.89 -18.48 8.60
CA THR A 2 15.19 -17.35 7.72
C THR A 2 14.87 -16.08 8.50
N ASP A 3 15.89 -15.26 8.77
CA ASP A 3 15.70 -14.00 9.48
C ASP A 3 14.72 -13.11 8.72
N ARG A 4 13.73 -12.57 9.43
CA ARG A 4 12.74 -11.65 8.86
C ARG A 4 13.42 -10.31 8.62
N ILE A 5 13.55 -9.91 7.37
CA ILE A 5 14.06 -8.59 7.01
C ILE A 5 13.01 -7.54 7.39
N GLN A 6 13.44 -6.45 8.04
CA GLN A 6 12.58 -5.32 8.39
C GLN A 6 13.17 -4.03 7.82
N ALA A 7 12.32 -3.25 7.16
CA ALA A 7 12.62 -1.89 6.72
C ALA A 7 11.72 -0.89 7.47
N ARG A 8 12.23 0.31 7.72
CA ARG A 8 11.48 1.41 8.35
C ARG A 8 11.80 2.72 7.65
N ALA A 9 10.75 3.51 7.38
CA ALA A 9 10.85 4.86 6.87
C ALA A 9 9.91 5.77 7.68
N THR A 10 10.26 7.05 7.76
CA THR A 10 9.46 8.09 8.42
C THR A 10 9.41 9.32 7.51
N HIS A 11 8.24 9.97 7.45
CA HIS A 11 8.04 11.20 6.69
C HIS A 11 7.07 12.12 7.42
N SER A 12 7.26 13.44 7.32
CA SER A 12 6.35 14.44 7.86
C SER A 12 5.56 15.11 6.75
N PHE A 13 4.24 15.17 6.94
CA PHE A 13 3.32 15.86 6.03
C PHE A 13 2.74 17.10 6.72
N PRO A 14 2.59 18.24 6.01
CA PRO A 14 1.94 19.42 6.55
C PRO A 14 0.40 19.29 6.50
N PHE A 15 -0.14 18.15 6.93
CA PHE A 15 -1.57 17.82 6.90
C PHE A 15 -1.98 17.07 8.17
N PRO A 16 -3.25 17.16 8.61
CA PRO A 16 -3.76 16.40 9.75
C PRO A 16 -3.63 14.88 9.53
N ALA A 17 -3.42 14.15 10.62
CA ALA A 17 -3.27 12.68 10.62
C ALA A 17 -4.46 11.98 9.94
N GLU A 18 -5.68 12.48 10.14
CA GLU A 18 -6.91 11.98 9.52
C GLU A 18 -6.83 11.99 8.00
N ARG A 19 -6.30 13.09 7.43
CA ARG A 19 -6.17 13.24 5.98
C ARG A 19 -5.13 12.29 5.41
N VAL A 20 -4.03 12.09 6.14
CA VAL A 20 -3.00 11.11 5.75
C VAL A 20 -3.58 9.70 5.83
N PHE A 21 -4.32 9.38 6.89
CA PHE A 21 -4.99 8.08 7.05
C PHE A 21 -5.99 7.81 5.91
N ASP A 22 -6.85 8.78 5.58
CA ASP A 22 -7.83 8.66 4.50
C ASP A 22 -7.18 8.41 3.13
N ALA A 23 -6.03 9.03 2.87
CA ALA A 23 -5.30 8.87 1.62
C ALA A 23 -4.79 7.43 1.36
N TRP A 24 -4.79 6.57 2.38
CA TRP A 24 -4.45 5.15 2.27
C TRP A 24 -5.66 4.24 2.04
N LEU A 25 -6.88 4.77 2.10
CA LEU A 25 -8.14 4.01 1.98
C LEU A 25 -9.02 4.47 0.83
N ASP A 26 -8.80 5.66 0.28
CA ASP A 26 -9.52 6.19 -0.88
C ASP A 26 -8.84 5.76 -2.20
N PRO A 27 -9.49 4.95 -3.06
CA PRO A 27 -8.91 4.46 -4.31
C PRO A 27 -8.41 5.57 -5.25
N GLU A 28 -9.14 6.68 -5.33
CA GLU A 28 -8.80 7.79 -6.21
C GLU A 28 -7.52 8.49 -5.74
N THR A 29 -7.41 8.75 -4.43
CA THR A 29 -6.20 9.31 -3.83
C THR A 29 -5.01 8.36 -3.96
N ILE A 30 -5.23 7.05 -3.74
CA ILE A 30 -4.20 6.02 -3.91
C ILE A 30 -3.66 6.00 -5.33
N ARG A 31 -4.54 6.01 -6.32
CA ARG A 31 -4.17 6.04 -7.73
C ARG A 31 -3.24 7.22 -8.05
N VAL A 32 -3.52 8.39 -7.48
CA VAL A 32 -2.71 9.60 -7.69
C VAL A 32 -1.31 9.46 -7.11
N TRP A 33 -1.18 9.11 -5.82
CA TRP A 33 0.14 9.06 -5.19
C TRP A 33 0.95 7.83 -5.64
N MET A 34 0.33 6.68 -5.91
CA MET A 34 1.03 5.51 -6.48
C MET A 34 1.59 5.83 -7.87
N ARG A 35 0.80 6.47 -8.74
CA ARG A 35 1.28 6.92 -10.04
C ARG A 35 2.50 7.84 -9.91
N ALA A 36 2.46 8.79 -8.97
CA ALA A 36 3.58 9.68 -8.72
C ALA A 36 4.82 8.92 -8.23
N ALA A 37 4.65 7.98 -7.30
CA ALA A 37 5.73 7.14 -6.77
C ALA A 37 6.37 6.27 -7.86
N LEU A 38 5.57 5.62 -8.71
CA LEU A 38 6.05 4.84 -9.85
C LEU A 38 6.93 5.70 -10.78
N ARG A 39 6.48 6.91 -11.12
CA ARG A 39 7.25 7.84 -11.95
C ARG A 39 8.56 8.28 -11.30
N GLN A 40 8.57 8.49 -9.98
CA GLN A 40 9.80 8.78 -9.25
C GLN A 40 10.80 7.61 -9.27
N MET A 41 10.31 6.37 -9.36
CA MET A 41 11.12 5.17 -9.53
C MET A 41 11.54 4.91 -10.99
N GLY A 42 11.23 5.82 -11.92
CA GLY A 42 11.54 5.67 -13.35
C GLY A 42 10.59 4.74 -14.12
N LEU A 43 9.43 4.39 -13.54
CA LEU A 43 8.39 3.59 -14.18
C LEU A 43 7.34 4.48 -14.89
N PRO A 44 6.56 3.96 -15.86
CA PRO A 44 5.58 4.76 -16.60
C PRO A 44 4.48 5.39 -15.72
N GLY A 45 4.13 4.71 -14.62
CA GLY A 45 3.01 5.09 -13.74
C GLY A 45 1.63 4.83 -14.36
N ASP A 46 1.55 3.85 -15.26
CA ASP A 46 0.31 3.46 -15.93
C ASP A 46 -0.52 2.51 -15.05
N MET A 47 -1.20 3.10 -14.06
CA MET A 47 -2.09 2.40 -13.13
C MET A 47 -3.28 1.79 -13.86
N GLN A 48 -3.42 0.46 -13.81
CA GLN A 48 -4.57 -0.27 -14.35
C GLN A 48 -5.65 -0.35 -13.26
N THR A 49 -5.51 -1.27 -12.32
CA THR A 49 -6.47 -1.53 -11.24
C THR A 49 -6.06 -0.83 -9.96
N VAL A 50 -7.02 -0.19 -9.31
CA VAL A 50 -6.91 0.28 -7.92
C VAL A 50 -8.24 -0.01 -7.24
N GLU A 51 -8.29 -1.12 -6.51
CA GLU A 51 -9.47 -1.57 -5.79
C GLU A 51 -9.17 -1.66 -4.30
N VAL A 52 -10.09 -1.18 -3.47
CA VAL A 52 -9.94 -1.14 -2.01
C VAL A 52 -11.28 -1.47 -1.35
N ASP A 53 -11.29 -2.50 -0.53
CA ASP A 53 -12.35 -2.78 0.45
C ASP A 53 -11.86 -2.32 1.83
N ALA A 54 -12.10 -1.05 2.15
CA ALA A 54 -11.53 -0.34 3.31
C ALA A 54 -12.17 -0.74 4.66
N ARG A 55 -12.08 -2.01 5.02
CA ARG A 55 -12.50 -2.58 6.31
C ARG A 55 -11.50 -3.61 6.80
N VAL A 56 -11.48 -3.90 8.10
CA VAL A 56 -10.67 -5.00 8.63
C VAL A 56 -11.12 -6.32 8.00
N GLY A 57 -10.17 -7.08 7.45
CA GLY A 57 -10.41 -8.27 6.65
C GLY A 57 -10.80 -7.99 5.18
N GLY A 58 -10.94 -6.73 4.79
CA GLY A 58 -11.14 -6.33 3.40
C GLY A 58 -9.85 -6.38 2.61
N GLY A 59 -9.96 -6.69 1.32
CA GLY A 59 -8.82 -6.80 0.40
C GLY A 59 -8.54 -5.51 -0.36
N PHE A 60 -7.35 -5.42 -0.94
CA PHE A 60 -7.04 -4.43 -1.98
C PHE A 60 -6.27 -5.08 -3.12
N VAL A 61 -6.36 -4.48 -4.31
CA VAL A 61 -5.60 -4.89 -5.50
C VAL A 61 -5.11 -3.64 -6.22
N PHE A 62 -3.80 -3.57 -6.45
CA PHE A 62 -3.14 -2.52 -7.21
C PHE A 62 -2.38 -3.14 -8.38
N SER A 63 -2.53 -2.60 -9.58
CA SER A 63 -1.75 -3.03 -10.73
C SER A 63 -1.29 -1.88 -11.60
N ASP A 64 -0.10 -2.04 -12.17
CA ASP A 64 0.51 -1.08 -13.07
C ASP A 64 1.17 -1.78 -14.27
N LEU A 65 1.10 -1.16 -15.45
CA LEU A 65 1.73 -1.69 -16.66
C LEU A 65 3.19 -1.26 -16.75
N ARG A 66 4.08 -2.26 -16.90
CA ARG A 66 5.53 -2.09 -17.06
C ARG A 66 5.99 -2.74 -18.36
N GLU A 67 7.26 -2.54 -18.74
CA GLU A 67 7.83 -3.20 -19.93
C GLU A 67 7.74 -4.73 -19.87
N ALA A 68 7.87 -5.31 -18.68
CA ALA A 68 7.80 -6.76 -18.45
C ALA A 68 6.35 -7.30 -18.40
N GLY A 69 5.34 -6.43 -18.49
CA GLY A 69 3.92 -6.79 -18.33
C GLY A 69 3.25 -6.09 -17.15
N GLU A 70 2.06 -6.54 -16.81
CA GLU A 70 1.28 -6.02 -15.68
C GLU A 70 1.84 -6.53 -14.36
N ALA A 71 2.28 -5.62 -13.50
CA ALA A 71 2.69 -5.93 -12.14
C ALA A 71 1.50 -5.79 -11.20
N LYS A 72 1.13 -6.86 -10.51
CA LYS A 72 -0.02 -6.91 -9.60
C LYS A 72 0.47 -7.05 -8.15
N HIS A 73 -0.13 -6.25 -7.27
CA HIS A 73 0.12 -6.27 -5.84
C HIS A 73 -1.23 -6.36 -5.13
N TRP A 74 -1.32 -7.18 -4.09
CA TRP A 74 -2.57 -7.36 -3.36
C TRP A 74 -2.32 -7.65 -1.89
N GLY A 75 -3.37 -7.58 -1.11
CA GLY A 75 -3.28 -7.81 0.31
C GLY A 75 -4.61 -7.64 1.02
N THR A 76 -4.53 -7.68 2.35
CA THR A 76 -5.69 -7.63 3.25
C THR A 76 -5.40 -6.69 4.41
N TYR A 77 -6.35 -5.82 4.73
CA TYR A 77 -6.26 -4.96 5.91
C TYR A 77 -6.42 -5.78 7.19
N LEU A 78 -5.38 -5.75 8.02
CA LEU A 78 -5.33 -6.43 9.32
C LEU A 78 -5.78 -5.52 10.46
N THR A 79 -5.54 -4.22 10.34
CA THR A 79 -5.95 -3.22 11.34
C THR A 79 -6.23 -1.89 10.65
N LEU A 80 -7.33 -1.25 11.03
CA LEU A 80 -7.70 0.11 10.65
C LEU A 80 -8.18 0.83 11.92
N ASP A 81 -7.26 1.54 12.56
CA ASP A 81 -7.50 2.31 13.78
C ASP A 81 -7.27 3.79 13.48
N ARG A 82 -8.35 4.48 13.14
CA ARG A 82 -8.32 5.87 12.68
C ARG A 82 -8.02 6.83 13.84
N PRO A 83 -7.15 7.85 13.66
CA PRO A 83 -6.32 8.12 12.49
C PRO A 83 -4.90 7.53 12.59
N HIS A 84 -4.61 6.72 13.61
CA HIS A 84 -3.24 6.48 14.08
C HIS A 84 -2.56 5.25 13.48
N ARG A 85 -3.31 4.25 13.00
CA ARG A 85 -2.70 2.99 12.60
C ARG A 85 -3.43 2.28 11.48
N ILE A 86 -2.65 1.89 10.47
CA ILE A 86 -3.08 0.99 9.39
C ILE A 86 -2.07 -0.16 9.35
N ALA A 87 -2.55 -1.40 9.30
CA ALA A 87 -1.71 -2.56 9.04
C ALA A 87 -2.36 -3.43 7.96
N PHE A 88 -1.56 -3.93 7.02
CA PHE A 88 -2.03 -4.81 5.96
C PHE A 88 -0.96 -5.81 5.54
N THR A 89 -1.39 -6.92 4.94
CA THR A 89 -0.49 -7.79 4.18
C THR A 89 -0.17 -7.18 2.83
N TRP A 90 1.02 -7.45 2.31
CA TRP A 90 1.45 -7.00 0.99
C TRP A 90 2.10 -8.17 0.27
N ILE A 91 1.56 -8.50 -0.90
CA ILE A 91 1.96 -9.61 -1.75
C ILE A 91 2.29 -9.05 -3.12
N VAL A 92 3.43 -9.46 -3.68
CA VAL A 92 3.86 -9.06 -5.02
C VAL A 92 4.00 -10.25 -5.99
N ASP A 93 3.98 -11.47 -5.44
CA ASP A 93 4.09 -12.73 -6.18
C ASP A 93 3.28 -13.83 -5.45
N GLU A 94 2.66 -14.74 -6.20
CA GLU A 94 1.81 -15.80 -5.64
C GLU A 94 2.56 -16.72 -4.65
N SER A 95 3.88 -16.86 -4.80
CA SER A 95 4.71 -17.63 -3.87
C SER A 95 4.76 -17.05 -2.46
N GLU A 96 4.42 -15.77 -2.28
CA GLU A 96 4.38 -15.11 -0.97
C GLU A 96 3.05 -15.30 -0.22
N GLU A 97 2.02 -15.88 -0.85
CA GLU A 97 0.69 -16.03 -0.24
C GLU A 97 0.71 -16.82 1.08
N ALA A 98 1.58 -17.82 1.19
CA ALA A 98 1.72 -18.63 2.40
C ALA A 98 2.40 -17.86 3.55
N ASN A 99 3.15 -16.80 3.26
CA ASN A 99 3.87 -16.01 4.25
C ASN A 99 4.07 -14.56 3.75
N PRO A 100 2.99 -13.75 3.70
CA PRO A 100 3.02 -12.44 3.09
C PRO A 100 3.80 -11.44 3.94
N SER A 101 4.36 -10.42 3.30
CA SER A 101 4.93 -9.28 4.01
C SER A 101 3.84 -8.54 4.80
N THR A 102 4.21 -7.93 5.92
CA THR A 102 3.31 -7.10 6.72
C THR A 102 3.81 -5.67 6.71
N VAL A 103 2.95 -4.75 6.30
CA VAL A 103 3.21 -3.31 6.36
C VAL A 103 2.41 -2.74 7.52
N THR A 104 3.04 -1.88 8.32
CA THR A 104 2.38 -1.14 9.39
C THR A 104 2.72 0.33 9.26
N LEU A 105 1.69 1.16 9.23
CA LEU A 105 1.75 2.60 9.25
C LEU A 105 1.35 3.07 10.64
N SER A 106 2.21 3.87 11.26
CA SER A 106 1.90 4.65 12.45
C SER A 106 1.82 6.11 12.04
N ILE A 107 0.70 6.77 12.36
CA ILE A 107 0.42 8.16 11.99
C ILE A 107 0.22 8.96 13.28
N GLU A 108 1.11 9.92 13.47
CA GLU A 108 1.15 10.78 14.65
C GLU A 108 0.90 12.24 14.23
N PRO A 109 0.23 13.06 15.05
CA PRO A 109 0.01 14.50 14.79
C PRO A 109 1.30 15.32 14.70
#